data_AF-A0A1Q5P458-F1
#
_entry.id   AF-A0A1Q5P458-F1
#
_cell.length_a   1.000
_cell.length_b   1.000
_cell.length_c   1.000
_cell.angle_alpha   90.00
_cell.angle_beta   90.00
_cell.angle_gamma   90.00
#
_symmetry.space_group_name_H-M   'P 1'
#
loop_
_entity.id
_entity.type
_entity.pdbx_description
1 polymer ?
#
loop_
_entity_poly.entity_id
_entity_poly.type
_entity_poly.pdbx_seq_one_letter_code
_entity_poly.pdbx_strand_id
1 'polypeptide(L)'
;MEKLRYENFVRSALEFALERSVNRWGDPATLANMDYFEDSMLSRVKAAVAYSMEIYNGHIRKDDSLSDADYSLMDQLLDSVINAPNTAAINNLIIKYTNLIRQKYIS
;
A
#
# COMPACT_ATOMS: atom_id res chain seq x y z
N MET A 1 6.13 -6.31 14.34
CA MET A 1 6.77 -5.65 13.18
C MET A 1 5.79 -5.43 12.03
N GLU A 2 4.90 -6.39 11.75
CA GLU A 2 3.92 -6.31 10.64
C GLU A 2 2.91 -5.18 10.79
N LYS A 3 2.29 -5.01 11.98
CA LYS A 3 1.34 -3.92 12.23
C LYS A 3 1.92 -2.53 11.98
N LEU A 4 3.19 -2.31 12.38
CA LEU A 4 3.91 -1.05 12.13
C LEU A 4 4.22 -0.87 10.63
N ARG A 5 4.54 -1.96 9.91
CA ARG A 5 4.75 -1.91 8.46
C ARG A 5 3.47 -1.50 7.74
N TYR A 6 2.34 -2.07 8.13
CA TYR A 6 1.03 -1.68 7.63
C TYR A 6 0.75 -0.19 7.88
N GLU A 7 0.86 0.28 9.13
CA GLU A 7 0.63 1.70 9.49
C GLU A 7 1.52 2.62 8.66
N ASN A 8 2.82 2.31 8.57
CA ASN A 8 3.76 3.10 7.79
C ASN A 8 3.45 3.06 6.29
N PHE A 9 3.10 1.91 5.73
CA PHE A 9 2.80 1.79 4.30
C PHE A 9 1.61 2.67 3.90
N VAL A 10 0.50 2.58 4.64
CA VAL A 10 -0.72 3.35 4.38
C VAL A 10 -0.46 4.84 4.61
N ARG A 11 0.16 5.20 5.73
CA ARG A 11 0.47 6.59 6.04
C ARG A 11 1.40 7.21 5.01
N SER A 12 2.50 6.55 4.65
CA SER A 12 3.45 7.09 3.68
C SER A 12 2.82 7.25 2.29
N ALA A 13 1.83 6.45 1.91
CA ALA A 13 1.08 6.67 0.67
C ALA A 13 0.27 7.97 0.74
N LEU A 14 -0.42 8.22 1.85
CA LEU A 14 -1.15 9.47 2.08
C LEU A 14 -0.22 10.68 2.13
N GLU A 15 0.92 10.58 2.83
CA GLU A 15 1.92 11.64 2.90
C GLU A 15 2.49 11.97 1.52
N PHE A 16 2.75 10.93 0.72
CA PHE A 16 3.21 11.05 -0.65
C PHE A 16 2.16 11.78 -1.52
N ALA A 17 0.89 11.37 -1.47
CA ALA A 17 -0.17 12.00 -2.25
C ALA A 17 -0.46 13.45 -1.85
N LEU A 18 -0.28 13.79 -0.58
CA LEU A 18 -0.60 15.12 -0.04
C LEU A 18 0.61 16.06 0.03
N GLU A 19 1.81 15.57 -0.31
CA GLU A 19 3.09 16.30 -0.23
C GLU A 19 3.31 16.97 1.14
N ARG A 20 2.83 16.34 2.22
CA ARG A 20 2.96 16.82 3.59
C ARG A 20 2.92 15.67 4.57
N SER A 21 3.47 15.88 5.77
CA SER A 21 3.34 14.88 6.83
C SER A 21 1.89 14.73 7.29
N VAL A 22 1.51 13.49 7.56
CA VAL A 22 0.19 13.07 8.00
C VAL A 22 0.38 12.41 9.36
N ASN A 23 -0.07 13.08 10.41
CA ASN A 23 -0.13 12.47 11.73
C ASN A 23 -1.25 11.40 11.77
N ARG A 24 -1.33 10.64 12.87
CA ARG A 24 -2.34 9.57 13.03
C ARG A 24 -3.79 10.02 12.79
N TRP A 25 -4.12 11.29 13.06
CA TRP A 25 -5.45 11.86 12.88
C TRP A 25 -5.66 12.53 11.52
N GLY A 26 -4.61 12.62 10.71
CA GLY A 26 -4.65 13.23 9.38
C GLY A 26 -5.14 12.26 8.31
N ASP A 27 -5.29 10.97 8.62
CA ASP A 27 -6.01 10.02 7.79
C ASP A 27 -7.53 10.13 8.08
N PRO A 28 -8.33 10.68 7.16
CA PRO A 28 -9.77 10.86 7.37
C PRO A 28 -10.52 9.54 7.50
N ALA A 29 -10.00 8.44 6.94
CA ALA A 29 -10.59 7.12 7.07
C ALA A 29 -10.08 6.36 8.31
N THR A 30 -9.06 6.89 8.99
CA THR A 30 -8.39 6.29 10.17
C THR A 30 -7.82 4.89 9.92
N LEU A 31 -7.64 4.51 8.66
CA LEU A 31 -7.17 3.20 8.24
C LEU A 31 -5.67 3.01 8.45
N ALA A 32 -4.88 4.08 8.50
CA ALA A 32 -3.48 4.10 8.93
C ALA A 32 -3.34 3.93 10.46
N ASN A 33 -4.10 3.00 11.04
CA ASN A 33 -4.02 2.62 12.43
C ASN A 33 -3.59 1.15 12.54
N MET A 34 -2.49 0.90 13.24
CA MET A 34 -1.97 -0.44 13.48
C MET A 34 -2.95 -1.39 14.17
N ASP A 35 -3.92 -0.86 14.92
CA ASP A 35 -4.95 -1.64 15.62
C ASP A 35 -5.92 -2.34 14.64
N TYR A 36 -6.01 -1.85 13.39
CA TYR A 36 -6.83 -2.48 12.36
C TYR A 36 -6.13 -3.63 11.64
N PHE A 37 -4.84 -3.86 11.87
CA PHE A 37 -4.10 -4.95 11.23
C PHE A 37 -4.37 -6.29 11.93
N GLU A 38 -5.60 -6.78 11.77
CA GLU A 38 -6.10 -8.04 12.34
C GLU A 38 -7.03 -8.74 11.34
N ASP A 39 -7.07 -10.08 11.36
CA ASP A 39 -7.89 -10.86 10.42
C ASP A 39 -9.39 -10.58 10.56
N SER A 40 -9.84 -10.23 11.77
CA SER A 40 -11.22 -9.79 12.02
C SER A 40 -11.59 -8.51 11.27
N MET A 41 -10.60 -7.72 10.87
CA MET A 41 -10.74 -6.47 10.12
C MET A 41 -10.16 -6.57 8.71
N LEU A 42 -9.97 -7.78 8.18
CA LEU A 42 -9.29 -8.03 6.92
C LEU A 42 -9.81 -7.18 5.76
N SER A 43 -11.13 -6.99 5.64
CA SER A 43 -11.72 -6.14 4.60
C SER A 43 -11.24 -4.69 4.66
N ARG A 44 -11.06 -4.13 5.86
CA ARG A 44 -10.52 -2.78 6.07
C ARG A 44 -9.04 -2.72 5.71
N VAL A 45 -8.28 -3.73 6.13
CA VAL A 45 -6.86 -3.85 5.79
C VAL A 45 -6.66 -3.93 4.28
N LYS A 46 -7.46 -4.74 3.58
CA LYS A 46 -7.46 -4.85 2.12
C LYS A 46 -7.73 -3.51 1.46
N ALA A 47 -8.81 -2.83 1.87
CA ALA A 47 -9.16 -1.53 1.32
C ALA A 47 -8.03 -0.51 1.50
N ALA A 48 -7.46 -0.43 2.70
CA ALA A 48 -6.37 0.49 3.01
C ALA A 48 -5.13 0.23 2.16
N VAL A 49 -4.69 -1.03 2.07
CA VAL A 49 -3.49 -1.41 1.31
C VAL A 49 -3.71 -1.26 -0.18
N ALA A 50 -4.85 -1.68 -0.72
CA ALA A 50 -5.17 -1.55 -2.13
C ALA A 50 -5.23 -0.08 -2.56
N TYR A 51 -5.89 0.77 -1.77
CA TYR A 51 -5.94 2.20 -2.05
C TYR A 51 -4.54 2.85 -1.98
N SER A 52 -3.73 2.44 -1.01
CA SER A 52 -2.35 2.91 -0.88
C SER A 52 -1.47 2.50 -2.07
N MET A 53 -1.66 1.28 -2.59
CA MET A 53 -1.01 0.86 -3.84
C MET A 53 -1.48 1.70 -5.02
N GLU A 54 -2.78 1.96 -5.17
CA GLU A 54 -3.29 2.78 -6.27
C GLU A 54 -2.80 4.23 -6.24
N ILE A 55 -2.60 4.82 -5.05
CA ILE A 55 -1.94 6.13 -4.93
C ILE A 55 -0.56 6.10 -5.60
N TYR A 56 0.27 5.11 -5.26
CA TYR A 56 1.60 4.97 -5.83
C TYR A 56 1.54 4.62 -7.33
N ASN A 57 0.72 3.64 -7.72
CA ASN A 57 0.53 3.23 -9.12
C ASN A 57 0.14 4.43 -9.99
N GLY A 58 -0.79 5.28 -9.53
CA GLY A 58 -1.22 6.46 -10.26
C GLY A 58 -0.10 7.48 -10.52
N HIS A 59 0.90 7.55 -9.65
CA HIS A 59 2.11 8.32 -9.88
C HIS A 59 3.07 7.60 -10.83
N ILE A 60 3.38 6.33 -10.55
CA ILE A 60 4.35 5.52 -11.31
C ILE A 60 3.92 5.34 -12.77
N ARG A 61 2.62 5.21 -13.05
CA ARG A 61 2.06 5.11 -14.42
C ARG A 61 2.34 6.36 -15.28
N LYS A 62 2.80 7.46 -14.68
CA LYS A 62 3.20 8.68 -15.39
C LYS A 62 4.72 8.76 -15.62
N ASP A 63 5.48 7.80 -15.12
CA ASP A 63 6.93 7.72 -15.28
C ASP A 63 7.27 7.12 -16.66
N ASP A 64 8.02 7.85 -17.48
CA ASP A 64 8.42 7.43 -18.83
C ASP A 64 9.33 6.18 -18.83
N SER A 65 9.94 5.84 -17.69
CA SER A 65 10.78 4.64 -17.52
C SER A 65 10.01 3.40 -17.07
N LEU A 66 8.68 3.51 -16.90
CA LEU A 66 7.86 2.37 -16.51
C LEU A 66 7.87 1.28 -17.59
N SER A 67 8.25 0.06 -17.20
CA SER A 67 8.20 -1.09 -18.11
C SER A 67 6.82 -1.74 -18.10
N ASP A 68 6.42 -2.36 -19.22
CA ASP A 68 5.17 -3.13 -19.31
C ASP A 68 5.10 -4.27 -18.28
N ALA A 69 6.26 -4.85 -17.93
CA ALA A 69 6.36 -5.89 -16.92
C ALA A 69 6.05 -5.36 -15.52
N ASP A 70 6.56 -4.18 -15.18
CA ASP A 70 6.28 -3.53 -13.89
C ASP A 70 4.85 -3.01 -13.83
N TYR A 71 4.31 -2.49 -14.95
CA TYR A 71 2.89 -2.14 -15.08
C TYR A 71 2.01 -3.34 -14.73
N SER A 72 2.26 -4.48 -15.38
CA SER A 72 1.52 -5.72 -15.15
C SER A 72 1.69 -6.24 -13.72
N LEU A 73 2.89 -6.10 -13.14
CA LEU A 73 3.17 -6.53 -11.77
C LEU A 73 2.42 -5.68 -10.74
N MET A 74 2.28 -4.37 -10.96
CA MET A 74 1.47 -3.50 -10.09
C MET A 74 0.02 -3.97 -10.02
N ASP A 75 -0.60 -4.26 -11.16
CA ASP A 75 -1.98 -4.73 -11.24
C ASP A 75 -2.14 -6.12 -10.58
N GLN A 76 -1.20 -7.04 -10.83
CA GLN A 76 -1.20 -8.37 -10.19
C GLN A 76 -1.07 -8.31 -8.66
N LEU A 77 -0.23 -7.42 -8.15
CA LEU A 77 -0.05 -7.24 -6.70
C LEU A 77 -1.30 -6.64 -6.06
N LEU A 78 -1.95 -5.69 -6.73
CA LEU A 78 -3.23 -5.13 -6.29
C LEU A 78 -4.31 -6.22 -6.20
N ASP A 79 -4.51 -7.00 -7.26
CA ASP A 79 -5.48 -8.09 -7.30
C ASP A 79 -5.18 -9.13 -6.21
N SER A 80 -3.90 -9.41 -5.96
CA SER A 80 -3.47 -10.31 -4.90
C SER A 80 -3.84 -9.79 -3.51
N VAL A 81 -3.80 -8.48 -3.27
CA VAL A 81 -4.24 -7.88 -1.98
C VAL A 81 -5.74 -8.07 -1.79
N ILE A 82 -6.54 -7.80 -2.82
CA ILE A 82 -8.00 -7.98 -2.77
C ILE A 82 -8.37 -9.44 -2.45
N ASN A 83 -7.63 -10.39 -3.01
CA ASN A 83 -7.87 -11.83 -2.83
C ASN A 83 -7.14 -12.46 -1.64
N ALA A 84 -6.34 -11.70 -0.87
CA ALA A 84 -5.55 -12.24 0.23
C ALA A 84 -6.42 -12.91 1.32
N PRO A 85 -6.06 -14.11 1.83
CA PRO A 85 -6.90 -14.83 2.78
C PRO A 85 -6.78 -14.32 4.24
N ASN A 86 -5.71 -13.59 4.57
CA ASN A 86 -5.42 -13.11 5.92
C ASN A 86 -4.40 -11.96 5.90
N THR A 87 -4.18 -11.35 7.04
CA THR A 87 -3.26 -10.23 7.24
C THR A 87 -1.80 -10.61 7.00
N ALA A 88 -1.39 -11.84 7.32
CA ALA A 88 -0.03 -12.31 7.04
C ALA A 88 0.27 -12.33 5.52
N ALA A 89 -0.69 -12.77 4.69
CA ALA A 89 -0.58 -12.71 3.24
C ALA A 89 -0.49 -11.26 2.75
N ILE A 90 -1.28 -10.35 3.33
CA ILE A 90 -1.20 -8.91 3.00
C ILE A 90 0.17 -8.33 3.39
N ASN A 91 0.71 -8.65 4.55
CA ASN A 91 2.04 -8.19 4.97
C ASN A 91 3.11 -8.59 3.95
N ASN A 92 3.07 -9.83 3.47
CA ASN A 92 3.99 -10.30 2.42
C ASN A 92 3.82 -9.53 1.10
N LEU A 93 2.59 -9.17 0.73
CA LEU A 93 2.32 -8.37 -0.46
C LEU A 93 2.81 -6.92 -0.32
N ILE A 94 2.66 -6.30 0.86
CA ILE A 94 3.24 -4.99 1.16
C ILE A 94 4.76 -5.03 0.98
N ILE A 95 5.43 -6.06 1.51
CA ILE A 95 6.88 -6.23 1.38
C ILE A 95 7.29 -6.37 -0.09
N LYS A 96 6.61 -7.26 -0.84
CA LYS A 96 6.89 -7.47 -2.26
C LYS A 96 6.71 -6.19 -3.07
N TYR A 97 5.58 -5.52 -2.91
CA TYR A 97 5.32 -4.26 -3.61
C TYR A 97 6.35 -3.19 -3.26
N THR A 98 6.71 -3.08 -1.97
CA THR A 98 7.72 -2.11 -1.52
C THR A 98 9.06 -2.34 -2.20
N ASN A 99 9.53 -3.59 -2.24
CA ASN A 99 10.87 -3.91 -2.76
C ASN A 99 10.93 -3.92 -4.29
N LEU A 100 9.88 -4.36 -4.96
CA LEU A 100 9.89 -4.55 -6.42
C LEU A 100 9.41 -3.32 -7.19
N ILE A 101 8.46 -2.57 -6.63
CA ILE A 101 7.83 -1.43 -7.28
C ILE A 101 8.21 -0.13 -6.59
N ARG A 102 7.81 0.06 -5.33
CA ARG A 102 7.92 1.35 -4.66
C ARG A 102 9.36 1.87 -4.62
N GLN A 103 10.33 1.06 -4.18
CA GLN A 103 11.74 1.46 -4.11
C GLN A 103 12.36 1.75 -5.49
N LYS A 104 11.82 1.19 -6.56
CA LYS A 104 12.34 1.38 -7.92
C LYS A 104 11.94 2.73 -8.50
N TYR A 105 10.73 3.21 -8.18
CA TYR A 105 10.13 4.38 -8.82
C TYR A 105 9.89 5.56 -7.86
N ILE A 106 9.89 5.33 -6.55
CA ILE A 106 9.55 6.33 -5.54
C ILE A 106 10.68 6.39 -4.52
N SER A 107 11.39 7.53 -4.53
CA SER A 107 12.47 7.87 -3.60
C SER A 107 11.94 8.26 -2.22
#